data_AF-A0A4U5MK03-F1
#
_entry.id   AF-A0A4U5MK03-F1
#
_cell.length_a   1.000
_cell.length_b   1.000
_cell.length_c   1.000
_cell.angle_alpha   90.00
_cell.angle_beta   90.00
_cell.angle_gamma   90.00
#
_symmetry.space_group_name_H-M   'P 1'
#
loop_
_entity.id
_entity.type
_entity.pdbx_description
1 polymer ?
#
loop_
_entity_poly.entity_id
_entity_poly.type
_entity_poly.pdbx_seq_one_letter_code
_entity_poly.pdbx_strand_id
1 'polypeptide(L)'
;MSSSNHSSHRDSILMKLDEFKSFSETIDHKIKLKFKPIADPQEFQEKKEALGKANSKSVRTSGQPSSFLPGMLDLYGEIRTKNAQIEDLEKKLEAVHQERQKDKVAQEQVEALTEQVRSLKFKSRSQDFEITAYRKLVQDMEVELGNFEEREDEYLEKLESNEEDIQSKNGVVEAVEVVVQSLKEAASQLLSQDPEDPEEPKNASEAFTDNDSDLSLYVEVLESMEATIKELQGNLKREKTRSRNLQTQIHRQSRQEKRLTTSLKAKLVKKESQRVKLIKNLHVAEKKIQELRETRAFLKDSLDIATTDFEEQRKTLFDETQKRHNLENLLIRKVDEKDDFKQQVEAQKFQIEYLEGQLEEVQKEALKQLVMTAEKTEEERWANKFSMQLAELDRLGEVVAKAVESKKNQEKAAEQREAHLQR
;
A
#
# COMPACT_ATOMS: atom_id res chain seq x y z
N MET A 1 -15.68 12.06 -0.30
CA MET A 1 -14.82 12.90 0.56
C MET A 1 -14.63 12.25 1.93
N SER A 2 -14.12 11.01 1.99
CA SER A 2 -14.08 10.22 3.24
C SER A 2 -12.68 9.76 3.64
N SER A 3 -11.62 10.33 3.06
CA SER A 3 -10.24 9.83 3.24
C SER A 3 -9.41 10.54 4.31
N SER A 4 -9.89 11.61 4.97
CA SER A 4 -9.04 12.40 5.87
C SER A 4 -8.96 11.89 7.31
N ASN A 5 -9.85 11.00 7.77
CA ASN A 5 -9.89 10.58 9.18
C ASN A 5 -9.04 9.35 9.51
N HIS A 6 -8.61 8.54 8.53
CA HIS A 6 -7.78 7.36 8.78
C HIS A 6 -6.27 7.63 8.75
N SER A 7 -5.81 8.80 8.27
CA SER A 7 -4.39 9.17 8.33
C SER A 7 -3.97 9.56 9.75
N SER A 8 -4.81 10.32 10.46
CA SER A 8 -4.53 10.82 11.82
C SER A 8 -4.41 9.69 12.86
N HIS A 9 -5.25 8.65 12.77
CA HIS A 9 -5.15 7.49 13.66
C HIS A 9 -3.90 6.64 13.39
N ARG A 10 -3.45 6.62 12.12
CA ARG A 10 -2.34 5.82 11.60
C ARG A 10 -0.97 6.40 11.98
N ASP A 11 -0.84 7.72 11.94
CA ASP A 11 0.38 8.41 12.38
C ASP A 11 0.52 8.39 13.92
N SER A 12 -0.62 8.36 14.64
CA SER A 12 -0.64 8.15 16.10
C SER A 12 -0.15 6.75 16.52
N ILE A 13 -0.36 5.73 15.68
CA ILE A 13 0.13 4.36 15.95
C ILE A 13 1.65 4.26 15.77
N LEU A 14 2.21 4.91 14.73
CA LEU A 14 3.65 4.93 14.48
C LEU A 14 4.40 5.69 15.58
N MET A 15 3.91 6.86 16.00
CA MET A 15 4.50 7.59 17.13
C MET A 15 4.50 6.78 18.44
N LYS A 16 3.44 6.01 18.71
CA LYS A 16 3.34 5.17 19.91
C LYS A 16 4.23 3.92 19.87
N LEU A 17 4.59 3.45 18.67
CA LEU A 17 5.56 2.37 18.48
C LEU A 17 6.99 2.83 18.78
N ASP A 18 7.34 4.05 18.40
CA ASP A 18 8.64 4.65 18.74
C ASP A 18 8.76 4.92 20.24
N GLU A 19 7.66 5.34 20.90
CA GLU A 19 7.59 5.44 22.37
C GLU A 19 7.79 4.08 23.05
N PHE A 20 7.19 3.02 22.51
CA PHE A 20 7.36 1.66 23.06
C PHE A 20 8.78 1.11 22.83
N LYS A 21 9.40 1.39 21.67
CA LYS A 21 10.81 1.04 21.42
C LYS A 21 11.75 1.74 22.39
N SER A 22 11.61 3.05 22.55
CA SER A 22 12.38 3.84 23.51
C SER A 22 12.21 3.31 24.95
N PHE A 23 11.00 2.90 25.32
CA PHE A 23 10.71 2.29 26.61
C PHE A 23 11.37 0.91 26.79
N SER A 24 11.28 0.04 25.78
CA SER A 24 11.93 -1.28 25.74
C SER A 24 13.45 -1.15 25.86
N GLU A 25 14.08 -0.24 25.09
CA GLU A 25 15.52 0.00 25.15
C GLU A 25 15.97 0.54 26.52
N THR A 26 15.14 1.38 27.15
CA THR A 26 15.41 1.91 28.50
C THR A 26 15.37 0.80 29.56
N ILE A 27 14.46 -0.16 29.44
CA ILE A 27 14.39 -1.34 30.33
C ILE A 27 15.59 -2.25 30.09
N ASP A 28 15.90 -2.54 28.83
CA ASP A 28 17.00 -3.43 28.45
C ASP A 28 18.36 -2.86 28.88
N HIS A 29 18.53 -1.54 28.85
CA HIS A 29 19.71 -0.85 29.36
C HIS A 29 19.81 -0.93 30.90
N LYS A 30 18.71 -0.75 31.64
CA LYS A 30 18.68 -0.89 33.11
C LYS A 30 18.94 -2.32 33.56
N ILE A 31 18.50 -3.33 32.80
CA ILE A 31 18.76 -4.75 33.07
C ILE A 31 20.24 -5.07 32.79
N LYS A 32 20.80 -4.62 31.66
CA LYS A 32 22.23 -4.80 31.32
C LYS A 32 23.18 -4.14 32.32
N LEU A 33 22.79 -3.00 32.90
CA LEU A 33 23.57 -2.29 33.93
C LEU A 33 23.61 -3.00 35.28
N LYS A 34 22.61 -3.83 35.60
CA LYS A 34 22.52 -4.55 36.89
C LYS A 34 22.85 -6.05 36.81
N PHE A 35 22.75 -6.67 35.63
CA PHE A 35 23.00 -8.10 35.43
C PHE A 35 23.77 -8.34 34.12
N LYS A 36 24.92 -9.03 34.22
CA LYS A 36 25.68 -9.49 33.05
C LYS A 36 24.81 -10.49 32.26
N PRO A 37 24.50 -10.26 30.97
CA PRO A 37 23.60 -11.13 30.23
C PRO A 37 24.25 -12.51 30.01
N ILE A 38 23.49 -13.57 30.28
CA ILE A 38 23.87 -14.96 29.99
C ILE A 38 23.22 -15.29 28.65
N ALA A 39 24.03 -15.35 27.60
CA ALA A 39 23.52 -15.49 26.22
C ALA A 39 23.11 -16.92 25.85
N ASP A 40 23.57 -17.93 26.60
CA ASP A 40 23.45 -19.34 26.23
C ASP A 40 22.36 -20.09 27.05
N PRO A 41 21.38 -20.77 26.40
CA PRO A 41 20.38 -21.59 27.10
C PRO A 41 20.95 -22.71 27.99
N GLN A 42 22.10 -23.29 27.66
CA GLN A 42 22.74 -24.29 28.52
C GLN A 42 23.37 -23.63 29.76
N GLU A 43 24.01 -22.49 29.59
CA GLU A 43 24.65 -21.74 30.68
C GLU A 43 23.61 -21.22 31.70
N PHE A 44 22.39 -20.90 31.25
CA PHE A 44 21.27 -20.55 32.15
C PHE A 44 20.78 -21.75 32.97
N GLN A 45 20.67 -22.94 32.38
CA GLN A 45 20.27 -24.15 33.12
C GLN A 45 21.35 -24.57 34.12
N GLU A 46 22.62 -24.50 33.73
CA GLU A 46 23.74 -24.78 34.64
C GLU A 46 23.79 -23.78 35.80
N LYS A 47 23.55 -22.48 35.55
CA LYS A 47 23.45 -21.48 36.61
C LYS A 47 22.20 -21.63 37.47
N LYS A 48 21.05 -22.04 36.90
CA LYS A 48 19.83 -22.38 37.64
C LYS A 48 20.07 -23.53 38.61
N GLU A 49 20.73 -24.59 38.14
CA GLU A 49 21.10 -25.73 38.99
C GLU A 49 22.15 -25.36 40.05
N ALA A 50 23.16 -24.54 39.70
CA ALA A 50 24.17 -24.07 40.64
C ALA A 50 23.56 -23.17 41.74
N LEU A 51 22.60 -22.31 41.40
CA LEU A 51 21.86 -21.48 42.36
C LEU A 51 20.90 -22.29 43.23
N GLY A 52 20.24 -23.32 42.69
CA GLY A 52 19.47 -24.28 43.49
C GLY A 52 20.34 -25.05 44.50
N LYS A 53 21.55 -25.43 44.10
CA LYS A 53 22.57 -26.04 44.98
C LYS A 53 23.11 -25.04 46.02
N ALA A 54 23.24 -23.76 45.69
CA ALA A 54 23.66 -22.72 46.63
C ALA A 54 22.56 -22.36 47.65
N ASN A 55 21.29 -22.30 47.22
CA ASN A 55 20.15 -22.01 48.10
C ASN A 55 19.94 -23.15 49.12
N SER A 56 20.06 -24.41 48.68
CA SER A 56 20.04 -25.57 49.57
C SER A 56 21.23 -25.62 50.55
N LYS A 57 22.38 -25.04 50.19
CA LYS A 57 23.53 -24.84 51.10
C LYS A 57 23.29 -23.73 52.12
N SER A 58 22.67 -22.62 51.72
CA SER A 58 22.25 -21.51 52.59
C SER A 58 21.23 -21.95 53.64
N VAL A 59 20.23 -22.76 53.25
CA VAL A 59 19.24 -23.34 54.17
C VAL A 59 19.89 -24.14 55.30
N ARG A 60 21.00 -24.85 55.02
CA ARG A 60 21.74 -25.63 56.03
C ARG A 60 22.56 -24.77 56.98
N THR A 61 22.95 -23.54 56.60
CA THR A 61 23.83 -22.69 57.42
C THR A 61 23.09 -21.57 58.16
N SER A 62 21.94 -21.10 57.66
CA SER A 62 21.20 -19.98 58.27
C SER A 62 19.76 -20.32 58.69
N GLY A 63 19.30 -21.55 58.46
CA GLY A 63 17.95 -22.00 58.85
C GLY A 63 16.79 -21.40 58.06
N GLN A 64 17.04 -20.50 57.09
CA GLN A 64 16.02 -19.94 56.20
C GLN A 64 16.43 -20.02 54.72
N PRO A 65 15.56 -20.52 53.83
CA PRO A 65 15.78 -20.43 52.39
C PRO A 65 15.71 -18.99 51.93
N SER A 66 16.60 -18.60 51.01
CA SER A 66 16.46 -17.36 50.27
C SER A 66 15.29 -17.50 49.31
N SER A 67 14.17 -16.85 49.61
CA SER A 67 12.98 -16.73 48.74
C SER A 67 13.23 -15.80 47.54
N PHE A 68 14.31 -15.03 47.56
CA PHE A 68 14.64 -14.01 46.57
C PHE A 68 15.23 -14.60 45.27
N LEU A 69 16.09 -15.62 45.39
CA LEU A 69 16.82 -16.18 44.25
C LEU A 69 15.94 -17.02 43.29
N PRO A 70 15.01 -17.87 43.76
CA PRO A 70 14.08 -18.57 42.87
C PRO A 70 13.18 -17.60 42.09
N GLY A 71 12.65 -16.57 42.77
CA GLY A 71 11.79 -15.56 42.14
C GLY A 71 12.50 -14.75 41.04
N MET A 72 13.80 -14.43 41.21
CA MET A 72 14.60 -13.75 40.18
C MET A 72 14.88 -14.64 38.96
N LEU A 73 15.05 -15.94 39.16
CA LEU A 73 15.31 -16.92 38.10
C LEU A 73 14.07 -17.18 37.24
N ASP A 74 12.89 -17.23 37.86
CA ASP A 74 11.61 -17.33 37.16
C ASP A 74 11.33 -16.04 36.36
N LEU A 75 11.58 -14.86 36.96
CA LEU A 75 11.48 -13.57 36.27
C LEU A 75 12.38 -13.50 35.02
N TYR A 76 13.62 -14.00 35.11
CA TYR A 76 14.55 -14.01 33.97
C TYR A 76 14.10 -14.97 32.87
N GLY A 77 13.58 -16.15 33.23
CA GLY A 77 12.99 -17.09 32.28
C GLY A 77 11.80 -16.49 31.53
N GLU A 78 10.93 -15.76 32.25
CA GLU A 78 9.81 -15.07 31.64
C GLU A 78 10.22 -13.86 30.78
N ILE A 79 11.28 -13.12 31.14
CA ILE A 79 11.82 -12.04 30.28
C ILE A 79 12.29 -12.61 28.94
N ARG A 80 12.96 -13.77 28.97
CA ARG A 80 13.47 -14.42 27.75
C ARG A 80 12.34 -14.88 26.83
N THR A 81 11.29 -15.50 27.37
CA THR A 81 10.14 -15.94 26.56
C THR A 81 9.38 -14.74 25.98
N LYS A 82 9.26 -13.64 26.72
CA LYS A 82 8.66 -12.40 26.23
C LYS A 82 9.50 -11.71 25.15
N ASN A 83 10.83 -11.68 25.29
CA ASN A 83 11.70 -11.15 24.24
C ASN A 83 11.60 -11.96 22.94
N ALA A 84 11.45 -13.28 23.03
CA ALA A 84 11.18 -14.12 21.86
C ALA A 84 9.81 -13.82 21.22
N GLN A 85 8.79 -13.52 22.03
CA GLN A 85 7.48 -13.08 21.53
C GLN A 85 7.55 -11.71 20.84
N ILE A 86 8.36 -10.78 21.36
CA ILE A 86 8.59 -9.47 20.73
C ILE A 86 9.27 -9.63 19.37
N GLU A 87 10.32 -10.46 19.28
CA GLU A 87 11.01 -10.71 18.02
C GLU A 87 10.10 -11.37 16.96
N ASP A 88 9.20 -12.28 17.38
CA ASP A 88 8.18 -12.87 16.50
C ASP A 88 7.18 -11.81 16.00
N LEU A 89 6.73 -10.91 16.89
CA LEU A 89 5.85 -9.80 16.52
C LEU A 89 6.52 -8.81 15.56
N GLU A 90 7.79 -8.50 15.75
CA GLU A 90 8.56 -7.64 14.84
C GLU A 90 8.67 -8.26 13.44
N LYS A 91 8.93 -9.58 13.35
CA LYS A 91 8.96 -10.30 12.07
C LYS A 91 7.62 -10.27 11.37
N LYS A 92 6.53 -10.52 12.10
CA LYS A 92 5.20 -10.47 11.51
C LYS A 92 4.84 -9.01 11.11
N LEU A 93 5.25 -7.99 11.87
CA LEU A 93 4.99 -6.58 11.56
C LEU A 93 5.68 -6.18 10.25
N GLU A 94 6.91 -6.65 10.04
CA GLU A 94 7.64 -6.47 8.78
C GLU A 94 6.89 -7.14 7.61
N ALA A 95 6.33 -8.34 7.81
CA ALA A 95 5.51 -9.00 6.79
C ALA A 95 4.26 -8.18 6.41
N VAL A 96 3.55 -7.62 7.40
CA VAL A 96 2.42 -6.69 7.17
C VAL A 96 2.85 -5.44 6.40
N HIS A 97 4.02 -4.88 6.71
CA HIS A 97 4.56 -3.74 5.98
C HIS A 97 4.84 -4.08 4.50
N GLN A 98 5.41 -5.26 4.22
CA GLN A 98 5.64 -5.71 2.85
C GLN A 98 4.32 -5.94 2.09
N GLU A 99 3.33 -6.56 2.72
CA GLU A 99 2.02 -6.80 2.12
C GLU A 99 1.27 -5.50 1.82
N ARG A 100 1.42 -4.49 2.68
CA ARG A 100 0.89 -3.14 2.46
C ARG A 100 1.57 -2.39 1.32
N GLN A 101 2.86 -2.60 1.07
CA GLN A 101 3.52 -2.06 -0.12
C GLN A 101 2.97 -2.71 -1.39
N LYS A 102 2.67 -4.02 -1.36
CA LYS A 102 2.05 -4.72 -2.49
C LYS A 102 0.64 -4.18 -2.79
N ASP A 103 -0.19 -3.92 -1.76
CA ASP A 103 -1.52 -3.31 -1.96
C ASP A 103 -1.45 -1.92 -2.60
N LYS A 104 -0.50 -1.06 -2.16
CA LYS A 104 -0.29 0.26 -2.78
C LYS A 104 0.05 0.15 -4.27
N VAL A 105 1.01 -0.70 -4.62
CA VAL A 105 1.39 -0.93 -6.03
C VAL A 105 0.21 -1.48 -6.83
N ALA A 106 -0.56 -2.41 -6.27
CA ALA A 106 -1.74 -2.94 -6.92
C ALA A 106 -2.81 -1.86 -7.14
N GLN A 107 -3.01 -0.95 -6.18
CA GLN A 107 -3.93 0.18 -6.31
C GLN A 107 -3.50 1.12 -7.44
N GLU A 108 -2.24 1.52 -7.50
CA GLU A 108 -1.71 2.39 -8.56
C GLU A 108 -1.88 1.74 -9.95
N GLN A 109 -1.62 0.44 -10.06
CA GLN A 109 -1.85 -0.31 -11.31
C GLN A 109 -3.33 -0.33 -11.71
N VAL A 110 -4.25 -0.54 -10.75
CA VAL A 110 -5.69 -0.49 -11.02
C VAL A 110 -6.12 0.90 -11.50
N GLU A 111 -5.62 1.97 -10.89
CA GLU A 111 -5.93 3.35 -11.28
C GLU A 111 -5.41 3.66 -12.68
N ALA A 112 -4.15 3.32 -12.98
CA ALA A 112 -3.54 3.53 -14.29
C ALA A 112 -4.28 2.76 -15.40
N LEU A 113 -4.58 1.48 -15.18
CA LEU A 113 -5.34 0.67 -16.14
C LEU A 113 -6.78 1.17 -16.30
N THR A 114 -7.42 1.64 -15.22
CA THR A 114 -8.76 2.21 -15.28
C THR A 114 -8.81 3.44 -16.17
N GLU A 115 -7.81 4.33 -16.08
CA GLU A 115 -7.72 5.50 -16.95
C GLU A 115 -7.43 5.12 -18.40
N GLN A 116 -6.56 4.12 -18.63
CA GLN A 116 -6.33 3.56 -19.97
C GLN A 116 -7.63 3.01 -20.57
N VAL A 117 -8.42 2.24 -19.81
CA VAL A 117 -9.72 1.70 -20.27
C VAL A 117 -10.71 2.83 -20.55
N ARG A 118 -10.75 3.89 -19.73
CA ARG A 118 -11.58 5.07 -20.00
C ARG A 118 -11.22 5.71 -21.34
N SER A 119 -9.94 5.92 -21.61
CA SER A 119 -9.45 6.43 -22.90
C SER A 119 -9.82 5.53 -24.08
N LEU A 120 -9.66 4.21 -23.93
CA LEU A 120 -10.03 3.23 -24.96
C LEU A 120 -11.54 3.20 -25.20
N LYS A 121 -12.37 3.28 -24.15
CA LYS A 121 -13.84 3.38 -24.27
C LYS A 121 -14.26 4.63 -25.05
N PHE A 122 -13.62 5.77 -24.78
CA PHE A 122 -13.87 6.99 -25.53
C PHE A 122 -13.54 6.82 -27.02
N LYS A 123 -12.36 6.29 -27.33
CA LYS A 123 -11.95 5.98 -28.72
C LYS A 123 -12.92 5.00 -29.40
N SER A 124 -13.37 3.96 -28.69
CA SER A 124 -14.33 2.98 -29.22
C SER A 124 -15.65 3.63 -29.58
N ARG A 125 -16.19 4.47 -28.69
CA ARG A 125 -17.44 5.21 -28.97
C ARG A 125 -17.30 6.14 -30.16
N SER A 126 -16.18 6.87 -30.25
CA SER A 126 -15.92 7.72 -31.41
C SER A 126 -15.86 6.91 -32.72
N GLN A 127 -15.23 5.73 -32.70
CA GLN A 127 -15.22 4.83 -33.86
C GLN A 127 -16.61 4.27 -34.18
N ASP A 128 -17.44 4.00 -33.17
CA ASP A 128 -18.84 3.57 -33.37
C ASP A 128 -19.64 4.63 -34.12
N PHE A 129 -19.49 5.91 -33.75
CA PHE A 129 -20.12 7.03 -34.46
C PHE A 129 -19.64 7.11 -35.92
N GLU A 130 -18.33 7.06 -36.15
CA GLU A 130 -17.78 7.08 -37.50
C GLU A 130 -18.29 5.90 -38.34
N ILE A 131 -18.23 4.67 -37.82
CA ILE A 131 -18.68 3.47 -38.54
C ILE A 131 -20.18 3.55 -38.86
N THR A 132 -20.99 4.08 -37.93
CA THR A 132 -22.42 4.30 -38.18
C THR A 132 -22.65 5.28 -39.33
N ALA A 133 -21.91 6.40 -39.35
CA ALA A 133 -21.97 7.36 -40.44
C ALA A 133 -21.52 6.75 -41.78
N TYR A 134 -20.42 5.99 -41.78
CA TYR A 134 -19.94 5.28 -42.99
C TYR A 134 -20.93 4.22 -43.46
N ARG A 135 -21.57 3.48 -42.55
CA ARG A 135 -22.58 2.48 -42.90
C ARG A 135 -23.79 3.14 -43.56
N LYS A 136 -24.25 4.25 -43.01
CA LYS A 136 -25.33 5.04 -43.64
C LYS A 136 -24.93 5.52 -45.03
N LEU A 137 -23.73 6.10 -45.18
CA LEU A 137 -23.23 6.54 -46.49
C LEU A 137 -23.15 5.40 -47.51
N VAL A 138 -22.66 4.22 -47.09
CA VAL A 138 -22.61 3.03 -47.97
C VAL A 138 -24.03 2.62 -48.38
N GLN A 139 -24.97 2.59 -47.44
CA GLN A 139 -26.37 2.25 -47.72
C GLN A 139 -27.02 3.25 -48.68
N ASP A 140 -26.82 4.55 -48.45
CA ASP A 140 -27.34 5.62 -49.31
C ASP A 140 -26.77 5.46 -50.75
N MET A 141 -25.47 5.19 -50.90
CA MET A 141 -24.88 4.94 -52.21
C MET A 141 -25.30 3.61 -52.86
N GLU A 142 -25.62 2.57 -52.08
CA GLU A 142 -26.16 1.32 -52.63
C GLU A 142 -27.55 1.54 -53.23
N VAL A 143 -28.38 2.35 -52.56
CA VAL A 143 -29.69 2.75 -53.07
C VAL A 143 -29.54 3.61 -54.32
N GLU A 144 -28.63 4.59 -54.31
CA GLU A 144 -28.34 5.40 -55.51
C GLU A 144 -27.83 4.54 -56.68
N LEU A 145 -26.93 3.59 -56.41
CA LEU A 145 -26.42 2.68 -57.42
C LEU A 145 -27.52 1.78 -58.00
N GLY A 146 -28.42 1.26 -57.16
CA GLY A 146 -29.58 0.48 -57.65
C GLY A 146 -30.49 1.30 -58.55
N ASN A 147 -30.82 2.53 -58.14
CA ASN A 147 -31.60 3.46 -58.97
C ASN A 147 -30.87 3.83 -60.28
N PHE A 148 -29.55 3.91 -60.25
CA PHE A 148 -28.74 4.15 -61.45
C PHE A 148 -28.75 2.95 -62.38
N GLU A 149 -28.62 1.72 -61.86
CA GLU A 149 -28.69 0.48 -62.65
C GLU A 149 -30.06 0.34 -63.33
N GLU A 150 -31.16 0.60 -62.62
CA GLU A 150 -32.50 0.60 -63.22
C GLU A 150 -32.63 1.62 -64.37
N ARG A 151 -32.09 2.83 -64.19
CA ARG A 151 -32.06 3.85 -65.25
C ARG A 151 -31.14 3.45 -66.40
N GLU A 152 -29.99 2.85 -66.11
CA GLU A 152 -29.05 2.34 -67.12
C GLU A 152 -29.75 1.32 -68.01
N ASP A 153 -30.47 0.36 -67.43
CA ASP A 153 -31.24 -0.65 -68.17
C ASP A 153 -32.33 0.02 -69.05
N GLU A 154 -33.09 0.98 -68.49
CA GLU A 154 -34.10 1.73 -69.26
C GLU A 154 -33.48 2.53 -70.43
N TYR A 155 -32.30 3.14 -70.23
CA TYR A 155 -31.61 3.85 -71.30
C TYR A 155 -31.02 2.92 -72.35
N LEU A 156 -30.52 1.76 -71.94
CA LEU A 156 -30.00 0.74 -72.86
C LEU A 156 -31.11 0.15 -73.72
N GLU A 157 -32.28 -0.14 -73.15
CA GLU A 157 -33.46 -0.61 -73.89
C GLU A 157 -33.92 0.44 -74.93
N LYS A 158 -33.96 1.72 -74.54
CA LYS A 158 -34.24 2.82 -75.49
C LYS A 158 -33.18 2.95 -76.58
N LEU A 159 -31.91 2.72 -76.27
CA LEU A 159 -30.83 2.75 -77.26
C LEU A 159 -30.92 1.55 -78.21
N GLU A 160 -31.30 0.38 -77.73
CA GLU A 160 -31.52 -0.82 -78.54
C GLU A 160 -32.69 -0.61 -79.51
N SER A 161 -33.83 -0.12 -79.02
CA SER A 161 -34.96 0.25 -79.88
C SER A 161 -34.59 1.33 -80.91
N ASN A 162 -33.80 2.33 -80.52
CA ASN A 162 -33.31 3.34 -81.48
C ASN A 162 -32.36 2.73 -82.52
N GLU A 163 -31.53 1.75 -82.16
CA GLU A 163 -30.63 1.09 -83.09
C GLU A 163 -31.41 0.22 -84.09
N GLU A 164 -32.47 -0.47 -83.66
CA GLU A 164 -33.41 -1.16 -84.55
C GLU A 164 -34.07 -0.19 -85.55
N ASP A 165 -34.53 0.97 -85.07
CA ASP A 165 -35.08 2.04 -85.89
C ASP A 165 -34.08 2.59 -86.91
N ILE A 166 -32.82 2.78 -86.50
CA ILE A 166 -31.71 3.19 -87.38
C ILE A 166 -31.46 2.12 -88.44
N GLN A 167 -31.44 0.84 -88.07
CA GLN A 167 -31.25 -0.25 -89.02
C GLN A 167 -32.39 -0.34 -90.03
N SER A 168 -33.63 -0.20 -89.58
CA SER A 168 -34.81 -0.16 -90.44
C SER A 168 -34.76 1.01 -91.44
N LYS A 169 -34.47 2.22 -90.95
CA LYS A 169 -34.31 3.42 -91.81
C LYS A 169 -33.15 3.27 -92.79
N ASN A 170 -32.05 2.64 -92.39
CA ASN A 170 -30.94 2.35 -93.30
C ASN A 170 -31.39 1.44 -94.45
N GLY A 171 -32.14 0.38 -94.16
CA GLY A 171 -32.66 -0.53 -95.20
C GLY A 171 -33.61 0.16 -96.18
N VAL A 172 -34.44 1.09 -95.69
CA VAL A 172 -35.31 1.91 -96.57
C VAL A 172 -34.47 2.83 -97.45
N VAL A 173 -33.46 3.51 -96.90
CA VAL A 173 -32.57 4.40 -97.67
C VAL A 173 -31.83 3.61 -98.76
N GLU A 174 -31.30 2.43 -98.43
CA GLU A 174 -30.64 1.53 -99.40
C GLU A 174 -31.62 1.09 -100.50
N ALA A 175 -32.86 0.75 -100.16
CA ALA A 175 -33.88 0.38 -101.15
C ALA A 175 -34.26 1.54 -102.08
N VAL A 176 -34.42 2.76 -101.54
CA VAL A 176 -34.72 3.96 -102.33
C VAL A 176 -33.55 4.32 -103.24
N GLU A 177 -32.30 4.18 -102.77
CA GLU A 177 -31.10 4.38 -103.59
C GLU A 177 -31.05 3.43 -104.79
N VAL A 178 -31.36 2.15 -104.60
CA VAL A 178 -31.48 1.16 -105.69
C VAL A 178 -32.58 1.54 -106.69
N VAL A 179 -33.75 1.98 -106.21
CA VAL A 179 -34.86 2.42 -107.08
C VAL A 179 -34.46 3.65 -107.90
N VAL A 180 -33.84 4.66 -107.26
CA VAL A 180 -33.37 5.87 -107.95
C VAL A 180 -32.31 5.53 -108.99
N GLN A 181 -31.36 4.64 -108.68
CA GLN A 181 -30.38 4.15 -109.65
C GLN A 181 -31.04 3.42 -110.83
N SER A 182 -32.02 2.54 -110.56
CA SER A 182 -32.76 1.83 -111.60
C SER A 182 -33.55 2.79 -112.51
N LEU A 183 -34.18 3.82 -111.93
CA LEU A 183 -34.89 4.86 -112.69
C LEU A 183 -33.93 5.70 -113.53
N LYS A 184 -32.73 5.98 -113.01
CA LYS A 184 -31.69 6.70 -113.74
C LYS A 184 -31.15 5.89 -114.93
N GLU A 185 -30.98 4.58 -114.75
CA GLU A 185 -30.62 3.66 -115.84
C GLU A 185 -31.72 3.59 -116.90
N ALA A 186 -32.99 3.48 -116.50
CA ALA A 186 -34.13 3.48 -117.42
C ALA A 186 -34.27 4.81 -118.18
N ALA A 187 -34.13 5.95 -117.50
CA ALA A 187 -34.14 7.27 -118.12
C ALA A 187 -32.97 7.45 -119.10
N SER A 188 -31.77 6.93 -118.74
CA SER A 188 -30.60 6.95 -119.64
C SER A 188 -30.83 6.09 -120.88
N GLN A 189 -31.48 4.92 -120.75
CA GLN A 189 -31.83 4.04 -121.87
C GLN A 189 -32.84 4.70 -122.82
N LEU A 190 -33.86 5.38 -122.29
CA LEU A 190 -34.82 6.15 -123.07
C LEU A 190 -34.16 7.31 -123.83
N LEU A 191 -33.20 8.00 -123.20
CA LEU A 191 -32.44 9.07 -123.84
C LEU A 191 -31.55 8.58 -124.99
N SER A 192 -31.15 7.30 -124.95
CA SER A 192 -30.31 6.66 -125.96
C SER A 192 -31.07 5.96 -127.09
N GLN A 193 -32.42 5.95 -127.06
CA GLN A 193 -33.23 5.48 -128.19
C GLN A 193 -33.31 6.56 -129.27
N ASP A 194 -32.53 6.38 -130.33
CA ASP A 194 -32.56 7.17 -131.57
C ASP A 194 -33.90 6.91 -132.32
N PRO A 195 -34.63 7.93 -132.81
CA PRO A 195 -35.86 7.73 -133.57
C PRO A 195 -35.55 7.21 -134.99
N GLU A 196 -35.51 5.89 -135.15
CA GLU A 196 -35.58 5.25 -136.47
C GLU A 196 -37.04 5.25 -136.98
N ASP A 197 -37.52 6.38 -137.54
CA ASP A 197 -38.22 6.46 -138.84
C ASP A 197 -38.72 7.91 -139.12
N PRO A 198 -38.35 8.56 -140.25
CA PRO A 198 -38.77 9.92 -140.55
C PRO A 198 -39.76 9.98 -141.72
N GLU A 199 -41.06 9.76 -141.50
CA GLU A 199 -42.11 10.33 -142.38
C GLU A 199 -43.31 10.88 -141.58
N GLU A 200 -43.52 12.19 -141.76
CA GLU A 200 -44.55 13.19 -141.31
C GLU A 200 -45.96 12.74 -140.81
N PRO A 201 -46.80 13.62 -140.15
CA PRO A 201 -46.69 15.10 -140.08
C PRO A 201 -46.92 15.77 -138.69
N LYS A 202 -46.22 16.89 -138.48
CA LYS A 202 -46.61 18.22 -137.92
C LYS A 202 -47.51 18.41 -136.68
N ASN A 203 -48.04 17.36 -136.06
CA ASN A 203 -48.63 17.44 -134.71
C ASN A 203 -47.65 16.96 -133.61
N ALA A 204 -46.45 16.53 -134.01
CA ALA A 204 -45.46 15.97 -133.10
C ALA A 204 -44.59 17.04 -132.41
N SER A 205 -44.41 18.24 -132.99
CA SER A 205 -43.50 19.24 -132.39
C SER A 205 -44.03 19.85 -131.09
N GLU A 206 -45.35 19.94 -130.88
CA GLU A 206 -45.93 20.30 -129.58
C GLU A 206 -45.83 19.15 -128.58
N ALA A 207 -45.97 17.89 -129.02
CA ALA A 207 -45.78 16.72 -128.18
C ALA A 207 -44.31 16.46 -127.78
N PHE A 208 -43.34 16.90 -128.58
CA PHE A 208 -41.91 16.80 -128.26
C PHE A 208 -41.45 17.91 -127.30
N THR A 209 -42.01 19.12 -127.36
CA THR A 209 -41.73 20.15 -126.35
C THR A 209 -42.34 19.83 -124.98
N ASP A 210 -43.50 19.16 -124.95
CA ASP A 210 -44.09 18.66 -123.72
C ASP A 210 -43.31 17.46 -123.17
N ASN A 211 -42.87 16.52 -124.02
CA ASN A 211 -42.04 15.38 -123.58
C ASN A 211 -40.63 15.77 -123.09
N ASP A 212 -39.95 16.74 -123.72
CA ASP A 212 -38.64 17.23 -123.25
C ASP A 212 -38.77 18.03 -121.94
N SER A 213 -39.87 18.76 -121.78
CA SER A 213 -40.25 19.42 -120.52
C SER A 213 -40.49 18.39 -119.41
N ASP A 214 -41.23 17.33 -119.71
CA ASP A 214 -41.51 16.24 -118.78
C ASP A 214 -40.24 15.44 -118.42
N LEU A 215 -39.31 15.25 -119.37
CA LEU A 215 -38.03 14.60 -119.10
C LEU A 215 -37.10 15.45 -118.23
N SER A 216 -37.05 16.77 -118.47
CA SER A 216 -36.30 17.71 -117.64
C SER A 216 -36.84 17.72 -116.21
N LEU A 217 -38.16 17.72 -116.04
CA LEU A 217 -38.82 17.56 -114.74
C LEU A 217 -38.46 16.22 -114.08
N TYR A 218 -38.39 15.12 -114.85
CA TYR A 218 -38.03 13.80 -114.33
C TYR A 218 -36.58 13.75 -113.81
N VAL A 219 -35.64 14.36 -114.54
CA VAL A 219 -34.23 14.48 -114.13
C VAL A 219 -34.10 15.34 -112.87
N GLU A 220 -34.80 16.48 -112.80
CA GLU A 220 -34.80 17.35 -111.62
C GLU A 220 -35.37 16.63 -110.38
N VAL A 221 -36.44 15.84 -110.55
CA VAL A 221 -36.98 14.99 -109.48
C VAL A 221 -35.97 13.96 -109.01
N LEU A 222 -35.26 13.27 -109.91
CA LEU A 222 -34.23 12.29 -109.56
C LEU A 222 -33.03 12.92 -108.84
N GLU A 223 -32.57 14.10 -109.29
CA GLU A 223 -31.52 14.85 -108.61
C GLU A 223 -31.94 15.30 -107.20
N SER A 224 -33.21 15.73 -107.03
CA SER A 224 -33.76 16.07 -105.72
C SER A 224 -33.84 14.84 -104.80
N MET A 225 -34.16 13.66 -105.34
CA MET A 225 -34.20 12.39 -104.61
C MET A 225 -32.80 11.96 -104.18
N GLU A 226 -31.79 12.08 -105.05
CA GLU A 226 -30.38 11.81 -104.70
C GLU A 226 -29.87 12.76 -103.59
N ALA A 227 -30.22 14.05 -103.65
CA ALA A 227 -29.88 15.01 -102.61
C ALA A 227 -30.51 14.61 -101.27
N THR A 228 -31.78 14.20 -101.29
CA THR A 228 -32.51 13.71 -100.11
C THR A 228 -31.91 12.42 -99.55
N ILE A 229 -31.53 11.46 -100.40
CA ILE A 229 -30.83 10.23 -99.98
C ILE A 229 -29.52 10.56 -99.27
N LYS A 230 -28.69 11.44 -99.84
CA LYS A 230 -27.41 11.85 -99.23
C LYS A 230 -27.63 12.53 -97.88
N GLU A 231 -28.65 13.37 -97.76
CA GLU A 231 -29.01 14.00 -96.49
C GLU A 231 -29.43 12.95 -95.44
N LEU A 232 -30.30 12.01 -95.82
CA LEU A 232 -30.75 10.92 -94.96
C LEU A 232 -29.59 10.01 -94.50
N GLN A 233 -28.70 9.60 -95.41
CA GLN A 233 -27.47 8.86 -95.07
C GLN A 233 -26.59 9.64 -94.08
N GLY A 234 -26.43 10.95 -94.31
CA GLY A 234 -25.67 11.83 -93.43
C GLY A 234 -26.28 11.99 -92.04
N ASN A 235 -27.61 12.07 -91.95
CA ASN A 235 -28.35 12.12 -90.69
C ASN A 235 -28.26 10.77 -89.95
N LEU A 236 -28.41 9.66 -90.66
CA LEU A 236 -28.31 8.32 -90.11
C LEU A 236 -26.92 8.04 -89.51
N LYS A 237 -25.85 8.40 -90.23
CA LYS A 237 -24.47 8.24 -89.74
C LYS A 237 -24.20 9.06 -88.48
N ARG A 238 -24.76 10.28 -88.42
CA ARG A 238 -24.69 11.13 -87.22
C ARG A 238 -25.41 10.48 -86.04
N GLU A 239 -26.60 9.94 -86.26
CA GLU A 239 -27.39 9.30 -85.20
C GLU A 239 -26.74 8.01 -84.68
N LYS A 240 -26.21 7.17 -85.57
CA LYS A 240 -25.46 5.96 -85.20
C LYS A 240 -24.23 6.28 -84.35
N THR A 241 -23.53 7.37 -84.70
CA THR A 241 -22.39 7.86 -83.91
C THR A 241 -22.83 8.37 -82.54
N ARG A 242 -23.95 9.10 -82.48
CA ARG A 242 -24.52 9.62 -81.24
C ARG A 242 -24.95 8.50 -80.29
N SER A 243 -25.67 7.49 -80.80
CA SER A 243 -26.10 6.30 -80.05
C SER A 243 -24.91 5.58 -79.41
N ARG A 244 -23.86 5.27 -80.20
CA ARG A 244 -22.64 4.62 -79.71
C ARG A 244 -21.89 5.43 -78.64
N ASN A 245 -21.85 6.75 -78.79
CA ASN A 245 -21.23 7.63 -77.81
C ASN A 245 -22.01 7.63 -76.49
N LEU A 246 -23.35 7.67 -76.54
CA LEU A 246 -24.20 7.59 -75.35
C LEU A 246 -24.01 6.24 -74.63
N GLN A 247 -24.04 5.13 -75.35
CA GLN A 247 -23.81 3.80 -74.78
C GLN A 247 -22.46 3.71 -74.04
N THR A 248 -21.41 4.26 -74.65
CA THR A 248 -20.06 4.31 -74.06
C THR A 248 -20.03 5.17 -72.79
N GLN A 249 -20.75 6.30 -72.80
CA GLN A 249 -20.83 7.20 -71.64
C GLN A 249 -21.54 6.54 -70.47
N ILE A 250 -22.69 5.89 -70.72
CA ILE A 250 -23.47 5.15 -69.71
C ILE A 250 -22.59 4.08 -69.05
N HIS A 251 -21.92 3.24 -69.85
CA HIS A 251 -21.03 2.20 -69.33
C HIS A 251 -19.86 2.75 -68.51
N ARG A 252 -19.33 3.92 -68.87
CA ARG A 252 -18.25 4.58 -68.09
C ARG A 252 -18.75 5.06 -66.74
N GLN A 253 -19.93 5.67 -66.70
CA GLN A 253 -20.56 6.13 -65.46
C GLN A 253 -20.89 4.95 -64.54
N SER A 254 -21.55 3.91 -65.06
CA SER A 254 -21.85 2.67 -64.31
C SER A 254 -20.61 2.07 -63.65
N ARG A 255 -19.51 1.94 -64.41
CA ARG A 255 -18.25 1.42 -63.87
C ARG A 255 -17.65 2.34 -62.79
N GLN A 256 -17.77 3.65 -62.94
CA GLN A 256 -17.25 4.61 -61.97
C GLN A 256 -18.02 4.52 -60.65
N GLU A 257 -19.34 4.47 -60.71
CA GLU A 257 -20.19 4.34 -59.52
C GLU A 257 -19.96 3.02 -58.79
N LYS A 258 -19.92 1.89 -59.52
CA LYS A 258 -19.58 0.57 -58.96
C LYS A 258 -18.24 0.57 -58.23
N ARG A 259 -17.23 1.25 -58.79
CA ARG A 259 -15.90 1.39 -58.17
C ARG A 259 -15.95 2.23 -56.90
N LEU A 260 -16.70 3.33 -56.88
CA LEU A 260 -16.87 4.16 -55.69
C LEU A 260 -17.56 3.39 -54.56
N THR A 261 -18.65 2.68 -54.86
CA THR A 261 -19.38 1.85 -53.89
C THR A 261 -18.52 0.74 -53.34
N THR A 262 -17.78 0.03 -54.19
CA THR A 262 -16.85 -1.03 -53.76
C THR A 262 -15.71 -0.47 -52.90
N SER A 263 -15.15 0.69 -53.26
CA SER A 263 -14.10 1.37 -52.50
C SER A 263 -14.59 1.80 -51.11
N LEU A 264 -15.80 2.34 -51.00
CA LEU A 264 -16.39 2.73 -49.72
C LEU A 264 -16.72 1.52 -48.83
N LYS A 265 -17.23 0.42 -49.41
CA LYS A 265 -17.40 -0.87 -48.70
C LYS A 265 -16.07 -1.38 -48.13
N ALA A 266 -15.00 -1.37 -48.92
CA ALA A 266 -13.68 -1.79 -48.47
C ALA A 266 -13.16 -0.93 -47.30
N LYS A 267 -13.37 0.39 -47.34
CA LYS A 267 -13.03 1.30 -46.24
C LYS A 267 -13.84 1.01 -44.98
N LEU A 268 -15.14 0.73 -45.11
CA LEU A 268 -16.02 0.36 -44.01
C LEU A 268 -15.53 -0.93 -43.33
N VAL A 269 -15.26 -1.98 -44.11
CA VAL A 269 -14.72 -3.26 -43.58
C VAL A 269 -13.40 -3.05 -42.83
N LYS A 270 -12.50 -2.20 -43.35
CA LYS A 270 -11.24 -1.87 -42.68
C LYS A 270 -11.48 -1.18 -41.33
N LYS A 271 -12.41 -0.23 -41.26
CA LYS A 271 -12.78 0.45 -40.01
C LYS A 271 -13.43 -0.52 -39.02
N GLU A 272 -14.33 -1.39 -39.47
CA GLU A 272 -14.95 -2.42 -38.62
C GLU A 272 -13.90 -3.39 -38.06
N SER A 273 -12.93 -3.81 -38.87
CA SER A 273 -11.80 -4.63 -38.40
C SER A 273 -10.97 -3.93 -37.32
N GLN A 274 -10.69 -2.63 -37.48
CA GLN A 274 -9.97 -1.83 -36.48
C GLN A 274 -10.77 -1.73 -35.17
N ARG A 275 -12.08 -1.50 -35.25
CA ARG A 275 -12.98 -1.49 -34.10
C ARG A 275 -12.99 -2.83 -33.36
N VAL A 276 -13.07 -3.94 -34.08
CA VAL A 276 -13.04 -5.28 -33.45
C VAL A 276 -11.74 -5.51 -32.70
N LYS A 277 -10.59 -5.08 -33.25
CA LYS A 277 -9.30 -5.14 -32.54
C LYS A 277 -9.31 -4.28 -31.28
N LEU A 278 -9.86 -3.08 -31.35
CA LEU A 278 -9.97 -2.18 -30.20
C LEU A 278 -10.85 -2.79 -29.09
N ILE A 279 -12.00 -3.37 -29.44
CA ILE A 279 -12.91 -4.03 -28.50
C ILE A 279 -12.22 -5.22 -27.82
N LYS A 280 -11.48 -6.03 -28.57
CA LYS A 280 -10.70 -7.14 -27.98
C LYS A 280 -9.67 -6.65 -26.96
N ASN A 281 -8.91 -5.62 -27.30
CA ASN A 281 -7.93 -5.03 -26.38
C ASN A 281 -8.58 -4.47 -25.12
N LEU A 282 -9.75 -3.82 -25.28
CA LEU A 282 -10.54 -3.28 -24.18
C LEU A 282 -11.02 -4.40 -23.25
N HIS A 283 -11.53 -5.49 -23.80
CA HIS A 283 -11.96 -6.66 -23.01
C HIS A 283 -10.81 -7.29 -22.22
N VAL A 284 -9.63 -7.43 -22.83
CA VAL A 284 -8.43 -7.94 -22.15
C VAL A 284 -8.02 -7.02 -21.00
N ALA A 285 -8.04 -5.69 -21.21
CA ALA A 285 -7.71 -4.72 -20.17
C ALA A 285 -8.75 -4.73 -19.03
N GLU A 286 -10.05 -4.82 -19.34
CA GLU A 286 -11.11 -4.94 -18.33
C GLU A 286 -10.97 -6.21 -17.48
N LYS A 287 -10.67 -7.35 -18.12
CA LYS A 287 -10.39 -8.60 -17.41
C LYS A 287 -9.19 -8.45 -16.48
N LYS A 288 -8.10 -7.82 -16.93
CA LYS A 288 -6.91 -7.58 -16.11
C LYS A 288 -7.21 -6.69 -14.90
N ILE A 289 -8.01 -5.63 -15.08
CA ILE A 289 -8.46 -4.78 -13.98
C ILE A 289 -9.28 -5.58 -12.97
N GLN A 290 -10.17 -6.46 -13.44
CA GLN A 290 -11.00 -7.28 -12.58
C GLN A 290 -10.15 -8.25 -11.74
N GLU A 291 -9.21 -8.96 -12.36
CA GLU A 291 -8.23 -9.81 -11.66
C GLU A 291 -7.47 -9.01 -10.58
N LEU A 292 -6.98 -7.81 -10.92
CA LEU A 292 -6.28 -6.96 -9.96
C LEU A 292 -7.19 -6.49 -8.81
N ARG A 293 -8.46 -6.17 -9.07
CA ARG A 293 -9.42 -5.81 -8.02
C ARG A 293 -9.70 -6.97 -7.07
N GLU A 294 -9.80 -8.19 -7.58
CA GLU A 294 -9.98 -9.40 -6.77
C GLU A 294 -8.75 -9.67 -5.90
N THR A 295 -7.54 -9.62 -6.48
CA THR A 295 -6.29 -9.76 -5.70
C THR A 295 -6.16 -8.69 -4.62
N ARG A 296 -6.55 -7.45 -4.93
CA ARG A 296 -6.54 -6.34 -3.96
C ARG A 296 -7.55 -6.53 -2.84
N ALA A 297 -8.77 -6.98 -3.17
CA ALA A 297 -9.78 -7.27 -2.16
C ALA A 297 -9.26 -8.34 -1.19
N PHE A 298 -8.67 -9.42 -1.71
CA PHE A 298 -8.04 -10.45 -0.90
C PHE A 298 -6.89 -9.91 -0.02
N LEU A 299 -5.98 -9.13 -0.59
CA LEU A 299 -4.87 -8.52 0.18
C LEU A 299 -5.37 -7.58 1.27
N LYS A 300 -6.43 -6.81 0.98
CA LYS A 300 -7.02 -5.90 1.95
C LYS A 300 -7.66 -6.67 3.11
N ASP A 301 -8.45 -7.70 2.82
CA ASP A 301 -9.08 -8.52 3.86
C ASP A 301 -8.01 -9.24 4.71
N SER A 302 -6.95 -9.77 4.08
CA SER A 302 -5.78 -10.35 4.77
C SER A 302 -5.11 -9.33 5.70
N LEU A 303 -4.88 -8.11 5.21
CA LEU A 303 -4.26 -7.03 5.97
C LEU A 303 -5.14 -6.59 7.15
N ASP A 304 -6.45 -6.49 6.96
CA ASP A 304 -7.39 -6.09 8.00
C ASP A 304 -7.41 -7.13 9.14
N ILE A 305 -7.45 -8.43 8.80
CA ILE A 305 -7.35 -9.54 9.77
C ILE A 305 -6.02 -9.51 10.52
N ALA A 306 -4.90 -9.39 9.80
CA ALA A 306 -3.59 -9.33 10.42
C ALA A 306 -3.51 -8.14 11.39
N THR A 307 -3.97 -6.96 10.96
CA THR A 307 -3.93 -5.74 11.77
C THR A 307 -4.75 -5.89 13.06
N THR A 308 -5.94 -6.51 13.01
CA THR A 308 -6.73 -6.77 14.22
C THR A 308 -6.04 -7.75 15.17
N ASP A 309 -5.49 -8.85 14.65
CA ASP A 309 -4.76 -9.84 15.46
C ASP A 309 -3.55 -9.21 16.15
N PHE A 310 -2.83 -8.33 15.43
CA PHE A 310 -1.72 -7.57 15.99
C PHE A 310 -2.13 -6.61 17.09
N GLU A 311 -3.24 -5.88 16.90
CA GLU A 311 -3.72 -4.94 17.91
C GLU A 311 -4.13 -5.66 19.19
N GLU A 312 -4.75 -6.84 19.09
CA GLU A 312 -5.08 -7.69 20.25
C GLU A 312 -3.82 -8.23 20.93
N GLN A 313 -2.86 -8.75 20.17
CA GLN A 313 -1.57 -9.23 20.72
C GLN A 313 -0.78 -8.09 21.38
N ARG A 314 -0.79 -6.88 20.80
CA ARG A 314 -0.15 -5.72 21.40
C ARG A 314 -0.82 -5.30 22.70
N LYS A 315 -2.15 -5.25 22.73
CA LYS A 315 -2.91 -4.84 23.90
C LYS A 315 -2.68 -5.79 25.07
N THR A 316 -2.71 -7.09 24.81
CA THR A 316 -2.43 -8.11 25.84
C THR A 316 -1.01 -7.99 26.39
N LEU A 317 0.00 -7.85 25.53
CA LEU A 317 1.39 -7.62 25.96
C LEU A 317 1.57 -6.33 26.75
N PHE A 318 0.92 -5.25 26.33
CA PHE A 318 0.97 -3.97 27.03
C PHE A 318 0.35 -4.09 28.44
N ASP A 319 -0.84 -4.67 28.55
CA ASP A 319 -1.54 -4.87 29.83
C ASP A 319 -0.72 -5.76 30.79
N GLU A 320 -0.11 -6.83 30.27
CA GLU A 320 0.78 -7.69 31.06
C GLU A 320 2.04 -6.97 31.53
N THR A 321 2.66 -6.18 30.65
CA THR A 321 3.85 -5.39 30.98
C THR A 321 3.54 -4.35 32.05
N GLN A 322 2.39 -3.68 31.96
CA GLN A 322 1.95 -2.69 32.94
C GLN A 322 1.65 -3.33 34.31
N LYS A 323 0.97 -4.49 34.34
CA LYS A 323 0.76 -5.26 35.58
C LYS A 323 2.09 -5.63 36.23
N ARG A 324 3.08 -6.03 35.43
CA ARG A 324 4.40 -6.40 35.93
C ARG A 324 5.17 -5.22 36.48
N HIS A 325 5.14 -4.07 35.80
CA HIS A 325 5.75 -2.84 36.30
C HIS A 325 5.16 -2.43 37.66
N ASN A 326 3.84 -2.57 37.82
CA ASN A 326 3.19 -2.33 39.11
C ASN A 326 3.66 -3.30 40.20
N LEU A 327 3.84 -4.58 39.87
CA LEU A 327 4.40 -5.59 40.79
C LEU A 327 5.87 -5.32 41.13
N GLU A 328 6.68 -4.91 40.17
CA GLU A 328 8.09 -4.56 40.37
C GLU A 328 8.21 -3.33 41.28
N ASN A 329 7.43 -2.28 41.03
CA ASN A 329 7.37 -1.11 41.91
C ASN A 329 6.92 -1.47 43.33
N LEU A 330 6.00 -2.43 43.49
CA LEU A 330 5.57 -2.93 44.79
C LEU A 330 6.70 -3.70 45.51
N LEU A 331 7.46 -4.51 44.77
CA LEU A 331 8.61 -5.26 45.30
C LEU A 331 9.74 -4.30 45.73
N ILE A 332 10.04 -3.28 44.92
CA ILE A 332 11.04 -2.26 45.25
C ILE A 332 10.65 -1.57 46.57
N ARG A 333 9.40 -1.10 46.69
CA ARG A 333 8.92 -0.49 47.94
C ARG A 333 9.06 -1.41 49.16
N LYS A 334 8.74 -2.70 49.02
CA LYS A 334 8.89 -3.67 50.12
C LYS A 334 10.36 -3.95 50.49
N VAL A 335 11.29 -3.81 49.55
CA VAL A 335 12.72 -3.91 49.82
C VAL A 335 13.22 -2.67 50.54
N ASP A 336 12.81 -1.48 50.09
CA ASP A 336 13.16 -0.21 50.74
C ASP A 336 12.62 -0.17 52.19
N GLU A 337 11.37 -0.59 52.42
CA GLU A 337 10.79 -0.73 53.77
C GLU A 337 11.62 -1.66 54.67
N LYS A 338 12.16 -2.76 54.12
CA LYS A 338 12.98 -3.72 54.87
C LYS A 338 14.35 -3.14 55.24
N ASP A 339 14.94 -2.34 54.37
CA ASP A 339 16.21 -1.65 54.64
C ASP A 339 16.02 -0.54 55.69
N ASP A 340 14.88 0.16 55.68
CA ASP A 340 14.51 1.12 56.73
C ASP A 340 14.39 0.43 58.11
N PHE A 341 13.71 -0.72 58.17
CA PHE A 341 13.64 -1.52 59.41
C PHE A 341 15.02 -1.97 59.89
N LYS A 342 15.91 -2.35 58.97
CA LYS A 342 17.28 -2.76 59.33
C LYS A 342 18.08 -1.58 59.89
N GLN A 343 18.00 -0.40 59.29
CA GLN A 343 18.63 0.82 59.80
C GLN A 343 18.10 1.20 61.18
N GLN A 344 16.78 1.07 61.40
CA GLN A 344 16.17 1.34 62.71
C GLN A 344 16.69 0.38 63.80
N VAL A 345 16.86 -0.91 63.48
CA VAL A 345 17.43 -1.90 64.41
C VAL A 345 18.91 -1.63 64.70
N GLU A 346 19.70 -1.26 63.69
CA GLU A 346 21.11 -0.88 63.89
C GLU A 346 21.26 0.39 64.75
N ALA A 347 20.41 1.39 64.54
CA ALA A 347 20.39 2.60 65.38
C ALA A 347 20.02 2.29 66.83
N GLN A 348 19.03 1.41 67.05
CA GLN A 348 18.66 0.95 68.40
C GLN A 348 19.81 0.18 69.06
N LYS A 349 20.53 -0.65 68.30
CA LYS A 349 21.68 -1.40 68.83
C LYS A 349 22.81 -0.46 69.29
N PHE A 350 23.12 0.56 68.50
CA PHE A 350 24.13 1.56 68.87
C PHE A 350 23.72 2.34 70.13
N GLN A 351 22.42 2.63 70.28
CA GLN A 351 21.89 3.30 71.47
C GLN A 351 21.96 2.42 72.73
N ILE A 352 21.73 1.11 72.59
CA ILE A 352 21.91 0.14 73.70
C ILE A 352 23.38 0.09 74.11
N GLU A 353 24.30 -0.03 73.16
CA GLU A 353 25.75 -0.11 73.41
C GLU A 353 26.28 1.16 74.10
N TYR A 354 25.76 2.34 73.71
CA TYR A 354 26.03 3.60 74.40
C TYR A 354 25.55 3.62 75.86
N LEU A 355 24.32 3.15 76.11
CA LEU A 355 23.76 3.07 77.47
C LEU A 355 24.47 2.04 78.34
N GLU A 356 24.92 0.92 77.77
CA GLU A 356 25.74 -0.09 78.45
C GLU A 356 27.10 0.51 78.87
N GLY A 357 27.74 1.30 78.01
CA GLY A 357 28.97 2.02 78.35
C GLY A 357 28.78 3.03 79.50
N GLN A 358 27.68 3.78 79.52
CA GLN A 358 27.35 4.67 80.64
C GLN A 358 27.09 3.89 81.93
N LEU A 359 26.42 2.73 81.85
CA LEU A 359 26.16 1.89 83.00
C LEU A 359 27.45 1.34 83.60
N GLU A 360 28.43 0.93 82.78
CA GLU A 360 29.75 0.52 83.25
C GLU A 360 30.51 1.65 83.97
N GLU A 361 30.45 2.89 83.45
CA GLU A 361 31.07 4.04 84.12
C GLU A 361 30.44 4.32 85.48
N VAL A 362 29.11 4.28 85.57
CA VAL A 362 28.39 4.44 86.85
C VAL A 362 28.76 3.31 87.83
N GLN A 363 28.87 2.08 87.35
CA GLN A 363 29.30 0.94 88.18
C GLN A 363 30.74 1.09 88.68
N LYS A 364 31.66 1.57 87.85
CA LYS A 364 33.06 1.85 88.25
C LYS A 364 33.13 2.96 89.30
N GLU A 365 32.35 4.03 89.14
CA GLU A 365 32.31 5.13 90.10
C GLU A 365 31.67 4.69 91.44
N ALA A 366 30.61 3.88 91.40
CA ALA A 366 30.02 3.29 92.60
C ALA A 366 31.00 2.36 93.35
N LEU A 367 31.75 1.53 92.61
CA LEU A 367 32.84 0.70 93.17
C LEU A 367 33.92 1.55 93.82
N LYS A 368 34.32 2.66 93.19
CA LYS A 368 35.32 3.59 93.73
C LYS A 368 34.84 4.24 95.04
N GLN A 369 33.57 4.62 95.13
CA GLN A 369 33.00 5.15 96.38
C GLN A 369 32.91 4.10 97.50
N LEU A 370 32.64 2.84 97.15
CA LEU A 370 32.66 1.73 98.12
C LEU A 370 34.08 1.47 98.67
N VAL A 371 35.10 1.54 97.82
CA VAL A 371 36.50 1.40 98.27
C VAL A 371 36.90 2.55 99.19
N MET A 372 36.58 3.79 98.83
CA MET A 372 36.84 4.97 99.67
C MET A 372 36.16 4.90 101.05
N THR A 373 34.94 4.36 101.11
CA THR A 373 34.22 4.19 102.38
C THR A 373 34.78 3.05 103.21
N ALA A 374 35.22 1.96 102.58
CA ALA A 374 35.90 0.86 103.26
C ALA A 374 37.23 1.31 103.90
N GLU A 375 38.07 2.04 103.17
CA GLU A 375 39.34 2.59 103.68
C GLU A 375 39.11 3.51 104.89
N LYS A 376 38.10 4.39 104.82
CA LYS A 376 37.75 5.29 105.93
C LYS A 376 37.31 4.52 107.19
N THR A 377 36.58 3.41 107.03
CA THR A 377 36.19 2.57 108.17
C THR A 377 37.35 1.77 108.77
N GLU A 378 38.38 1.44 107.98
CA GLU A 378 39.60 0.82 108.51
C GLU A 378 40.47 1.83 109.26
N GLU A 379 40.56 3.07 108.80
CA GLU A 379 41.23 4.16 109.53
C GLU A 379 40.54 4.42 110.88
N GLU A 380 39.20 4.44 110.94
CA GLU A 380 38.44 4.58 112.19
C GLU A 380 38.67 3.41 113.16
N ARG A 381 38.79 2.18 112.65
CA ARG A 381 39.14 1.00 113.48
C ARG A 381 40.55 1.12 114.04
N TRP A 382 41.50 1.63 113.25
CA TRP A 382 42.87 1.82 113.68
C TRP A 382 42.97 2.91 114.75
N ALA A 383 42.27 4.03 114.57
CA ALA A 383 42.20 5.13 115.54
C ALA A 383 41.58 4.70 116.89
N ASN A 384 40.54 3.87 116.86
CA ASN A 384 39.93 3.32 118.08
C ASN A 384 40.87 2.36 118.82
N LYS A 385 41.61 1.52 118.09
CA LYS A 385 42.60 0.60 118.68
C LYS A 385 43.76 1.36 119.34
N PHE A 386 44.22 2.43 118.70
CA PHE A 386 45.26 3.31 119.25
C PHE A 386 44.79 4.03 120.52
N SER A 387 43.54 4.51 120.53
CA SER A 387 42.94 5.18 121.69
C SER A 387 42.82 4.24 122.90
N MET A 388 42.50 2.96 122.70
CA MET A 388 42.48 1.96 123.78
C MET A 388 43.88 1.73 124.38
N GLN A 389 44.93 1.68 123.55
CA GLN A 389 46.29 1.47 124.02
C GLN A 389 46.82 2.68 124.82
N LEU A 390 46.43 3.90 124.44
CA LEU A 390 46.72 5.12 125.20
C LEU A 390 46.04 5.10 126.58
N ALA A 391 44.78 4.65 126.66
CA ALA A 391 44.07 4.54 127.93
C ALA A 391 44.67 3.48 128.88
N GLU A 392 45.26 2.40 128.36
CA GLU A 392 46.00 1.42 129.16
C GLU A 392 47.32 1.99 129.71
N LEU A 393 48.00 2.84 128.95
CA LEU A 393 49.22 3.51 129.40
C LEU A 393 48.94 4.54 130.52
N ASP A 394 47.85 5.29 130.44
CA ASP A 394 47.45 6.22 131.52
C ASP A 394 47.10 5.47 132.83
N ARG A 395 46.44 4.30 132.72
CA ARG A 395 46.18 3.44 133.88
C ARG A 395 47.44 2.90 134.54
N LEU A 396 48.47 2.58 133.76
CA LEU A 396 49.77 2.17 134.29
C LEU A 396 50.50 3.36 134.95
N GLY A 397 50.32 4.58 134.43
CA GLY A 397 50.81 5.81 135.05
C GLY A 397 50.24 6.06 136.46
N GLU A 398 48.94 5.83 136.66
CA GLU A 398 48.30 5.97 137.98
C GLU A 398 48.77 4.92 139.00
N VAL A 399 49.03 3.69 138.57
CA VAL A 399 49.54 2.62 139.44
C VAL A 399 50.97 2.93 139.90
N VAL A 400 51.80 3.47 139.02
CA VAL A 400 53.17 3.91 139.36
C VAL A 400 53.14 5.11 140.31
N ALA A 401 52.23 6.07 140.12
CA ALA A 401 52.07 7.21 141.02
C ALA A 401 51.69 6.78 142.46
N LYS A 402 50.76 5.83 142.60
CA LYS A 402 50.37 5.25 143.90
C LYS A 402 51.50 4.47 144.57
N ALA A 403 52.35 3.79 143.79
CA ALA A 403 53.52 3.08 144.31
C ALA A 403 54.61 4.03 144.84
N VAL A 404 54.81 5.17 144.18
CA VAL A 404 55.76 6.21 144.63
C VAL A 404 55.29 6.88 145.93
N GLU A 405 53.98 7.12 146.07
CA GLU A 405 53.41 7.76 147.26
C GLU A 405 53.42 6.82 148.49
N SER A 406 53.20 5.51 148.28
CA SER A 406 53.38 4.48 149.33
C SER A 406 54.82 4.41 149.85
N LYS A 407 55.82 4.61 148.97
CA LYS A 407 57.24 4.54 149.35
C LYS A 407 57.66 5.76 150.19
N LYS A 408 57.15 6.95 149.82
CA LYS A 408 57.41 8.20 150.53
C LYS A 408 56.81 8.23 151.94
N ASN A 409 55.70 7.52 152.15
CA ASN A 409 55.08 7.37 153.48
C ASN A 409 55.81 6.33 154.36
N GLN A 410 56.49 5.35 153.78
CA GLN A 410 57.34 4.41 154.53
C GLN A 410 58.66 5.04 154.98
N GLU A 411 59.27 5.93 154.18
CA GLU A 411 60.47 6.68 154.58
C GLU A 411 60.21 7.63 155.76
N LYS A 412 59.08 8.37 155.75
CA LYS A 412 58.71 9.23 156.88
C LYS A 412 58.40 8.48 158.18
N ALA A 413 57.92 7.23 158.09
CA ALA A 413 57.68 6.38 159.26
C ALA A 413 58.98 5.78 159.84
N ALA A 414 60.04 5.68 159.03
CA ALA A 414 61.37 5.25 159.47
C ALA A 414 62.12 6.37 160.21
N GLU A 415 62.07 7.60 159.71
CA GLU A 415 62.71 8.77 160.35
C GLU A 415 62.12 9.10 161.73
N GLN A 416 60.81 8.86 161.95
CA GLN A 416 60.19 9.05 163.27
C GLN A 416 60.57 7.97 164.30
N ARG A 417 61.04 6.79 163.86
CA ARG A 417 61.52 5.73 164.76
C ARG A 417 62.98 5.94 165.19
N GLU A 418 63.77 6.66 164.40
CA GLU A 418 65.18 6.94 164.70
C GLU A 418 65.35 8.11 165.70
N ALA A 419 64.44 9.09 165.69
CA ALA A 419 64.46 10.22 166.64
C ALA A 419 64.03 9.85 168.08
N HIS A 420 63.46 8.66 168.30
CA HIS A 420 63.02 8.20 169.63
C HIS A 420 64.08 7.38 170.39
N LEU A 421 65.25 7.12 169.78
CA LEU A 421 66.34 6.30 170.32
C LEU A 421 67.63 7.09 170.67
N GLN A 422 67.60 8.42 170.65
CA GLN A 422 68.66 9.30 171.16
C GLN A 422 68.18 10.21 172.31
N ARG A 423 67.57 9.59 173.34
CA ARG A 423 67.49 10.11 174.71
C ARG A 423 68.18 9.15 175.65
#